data_AF-A0A2I0VEJ2-F1
#
_entry.id   AF-A0A2I0VEJ2-F1
#
_cell.length_a   1.000
_cell.length_b   1.000
_cell.length_c   1.000
_cell.angle_alpha   90.00
_cell.angle_beta   90.00
_cell.angle_gamma   90.00
#
_symmetry.space_group_name_H-M   'P 1'
#
loop_
_entity.id
_entity.type
_entity.pdbx_description
1 polymer ?
#
loop_
_entity_poly.entity_id
_entity_poly.type
_entity_poly.pdbx_seq_one_letter_code
_entity_poly.pdbx_strand_id
1 'polypeptide(L)'
;MADKFQRYLYVSPLYRVYKSFNQDYQIFIQHINPVSVKESKLIVQPIIFEKHWVLLIGKLREKVWKMYDSLPNPEHKNICHTVVSAIHILS
;
A
#
# COMPACT_ATOMS: atom_id res chain seq x y z
N MET A 1 -11.04 -8.04 26.17
CA MET A 1 -11.83 -7.69 24.97
C MET A 1 -10.80 -7.44 23.88
N ALA A 2 -10.66 -8.34 22.90
CA ALA A 2 -9.69 -8.12 21.81
C ALA A 2 -10.11 -6.84 21.08
N ASP A 3 -9.18 -5.91 20.86
CA ASP A 3 -9.44 -4.66 20.15
C ASP A 3 -10.16 -4.98 18.83
N LYS A 4 -11.44 -4.60 18.74
CA LYS A 4 -12.27 -4.78 17.53
C LYS A 4 -11.70 -4.00 16.32
N PHE A 5 -10.78 -3.07 16.58
CA PHE A 5 -10.18 -2.20 15.58
C PHE A 5 -8.67 -2.39 15.55
N GLN A 6 -8.15 -2.66 14.36
CA GLN A 6 -6.72 -2.82 14.11
C GLN A 6 -6.18 -1.57 13.42
N ARG A 7 -5.15 -0.95 14.00
CA ARG A 7 -4.44 0.16 13.35
C ARG A 7 -3.76 -0.32 12.07
N TYR A 8 -3.88 0.50 11.03
CA TYR A 8 -3.25 0.28 9.73
C TYR A 8 -2.69 1.60 9.20
N LEU A 9 -1.63 1.49 8.41
CA LEU A 9 -1.14 2.58 7.57
C LEU A 9 -1.90 2.57 6.26
N TYR A 10 -2.41 3.72 5.86
CA TYR A 10 -3.03 3.91 4.56
C TYR A 10 -2.05 4.61 3.62
N VAL A 11 -1.84 4.06 2.42
CA VAL A 11 -1.09 4.72 1.34
C VAL A 11 -2.10 5.10 0.26
N SER A 12 -2.30 6.40 0.05
CA SER A 12 -3.22 6.88 -0.98
C SER A 12 -2.80 6.36 -2.36
N PRO A 13 -3.75 5.94 -3.23
CA PRO A 13 -3.43 5.61 -4.63
C PRO A 13 -2.79 6.79 -5.37
N LEU A 14 -3.11 8.03 -4.95
CA LEU A 14 -2.58 9.25 -5.55
C LEU A 14 -1.07 9.44 -5.30
N TYR A 15 -0.50 8.80 -4.28
CA TYR A 15 0.94 8.80 -4.05
C TYR A 15 1.70 8.39 -5.31
N ARG A 16 1.25 7.32 -5.99
CA ARG A 16 1.92 6.80 -7.19
C ARG A 16 1.71 7.70 -8.39
N VAL A 17 0.50 8.23 -8.54
CA VAL A 17 0.13 9.14 -9.64
C VAL A 17 0.98 10.40 -9.57
N TYR A 18 1.06 11.04 -8.40
CA TYR A 18 1.84 12.26 -8.22
C TYR A 18 3.34 11.98 -8.37
N LYS A 19 3.82 10.83 -7.84
CA LYS A 19 5.20 10.40 -8.03
C LYS A 19 5.54 10.18 -9.51
N SER A 20 4.64 9.60 -10.32
CA SER A 20 4.89 9.39 -11.75
C SER A 20 4.90 10.69 -12.56
N PHE A 21 4.19 11.73 -12.11
CA PHE A 21 4.20 13.05 -12.73
C PHE A 21 5.24 14.01 -12.14
N ASN A 22 6.14 13.52 -11.26
CA ASN A 22 7.13 14.33 -10.55
C ASN A 22 6.50 15.53 -9.80
N GLN A 23 5.29 15.34 -9.27
CA GLN A 23 4.58 16.31 -8.44
C GLN A 23 4.87 16.06 -6.96
N ASP A 24 4.58 17.04 -6.11
CA ASP A 24 4.72 16.87 -4.65
C ASP A 24 3.76 15.80 -4.13
N TYR A 25 4.32 14.67 -3.71
CA TYR A 25 3.59 13.52 -3.20
C TYR A 25 3.74 13.35 -1.67
N GLN A 26 4.46 14.24 -0.98
CA GLN A 26 4.80 14.08 0.44
C GLN A 26 3.57 14.03 1.34
N ILE A 27 2.53 14.81 1.00
CA ILE A 27 1.26 14.83 1.73
C ILE A 27 0.62 13.43 1.86
N PHE A 28 0.88 12.53 0.91
CA PHE A 28 0.31 11.17 0.89
C PHE A 28 1.09 10.16 1.75
N ILE A 29 2.29 10.52 2.22
CA ILE A 29 3.17 9.62 2.97
C ILE A 29 3.77 10.25 4.23
N GLN A 30 3.52 11.54 4.51
CA GLN A 30 4.07 12.25 5.68
C GLN A 30 3.71 11.58 7.02
N HIS A 31 2.55 10.91 7.09
CA HIS A 31 2.11 10.17 8.28
C HIS A 31 2.79 8.81 8.43
N ILE A 32 3.57 8.36 7.43
CA ILE A 32 4.30 7.10 7.42
C ILE A 32 5.72 7.37 7.93
N ASN A 33 5.90 7.22 9.24
CA ASN A 33 7.17 7.40 9.93
C ASN A 33 7.49 6.17 10.81
N PRO A 34 8.70 6.06 11.40
CA PRO A 34 9.07 4.89 12.20
C PRO A 34 8.10 4.58 13.36
N VAL A 35 7.49 5.60 13.96
CA VAL A 35 6.50 5.43 15.05
C VAL A 35 5.22 4.82 14.50
N SER A 36 4.65 5.40 13.44
CA SER A 36 3.41 4.88 12.83
C SER A 36 3.57 3.46 12.27
N VAL A 37 4.76 3.14 11.73
CA VAL A 37 5.11 1.78 11.26
C VAL A 37 5.16 0.80 12.42
N LYS A 38 5.77 1.17 13.57
CA LYS A 38 5.84 0.33 14.76
C LYS A 38 4.46 0.07 15.39
N GLU A 39 3.58 1.06 15.35
CA GLU A 39 2.23 0.98 15.93
C GLU A 39 1.20 0.28 15.05
N SER A 40 1.49 0.17 13.75
CA SER A 40 0.60 -0.46 12.77
C SER A 40 0.97 -1.91 12.51
N LYS A 41 -0.05 -2.74 12.28
CA LYS A 41 0.16 -4.16 11.90
C LYS A 41 0.03 -4.37 10.39
N LEU A 42 -0.65 -3.45 9.71
CA LEU A 42 -1.00 -3.55 8.29
C LEU A 42 -0.63 -2.27 7.55
N ILE A 43 -0.26 -2.42 6.28
CA ILE A 43 -0.32 -1.37 5.27
C ILE A 43 -1.49 -1.71 4.35
N VAL A 44 -2.32 -0.72 4.04
CA VAL A 44 -3.42 -0.77 3.10
C VAL A 44 -3.08 0.17 1.93
N GLN A 45 -2.93 -0.39 0.75
CA GLN A 45 -2.65 0.38 -0.47
C GLN A 45 -3.62 0.01 -1.58
N PRO A 46 -4.62 0.85 -1.84
CA PRO A 46 -5.36 0.81 -3.09
C PRO A 46 -4.44 1.16 -4.27
N ILE A 47 -4.63 0.47 -5.38
CA ILE A 47 -3.95 0.68 -6.66
C ILE A 47 -5.03 0.88 -7.71
N ILE A 48 -4.88 1.93 -8.53
CA ILE A 48 -5.73 2.17 -9.69
C ILE A 48 -4.93 1.75 -10.92
N PHE A 49 -5.45 0.81 -11.70
CA PHE A 49 -4.87 0.36 -12.97
C PHE A 49 -5.95 0.38 -14.05
N GLU A 50 -5.78 1.21 -15.09
CA GLU A 50 -6.69 1.30 -16.25
C GLU A 50 -8.19 1.37 -15.93
N LYS A 51 -8.57 2.08 -14.85
CA LYS A 51 -9.95 2.23 -14.29
C LYS A 51 -10.42 1.10 -13.38
N HIS A 52 -9.60 0.10 -13.11
CA HIS A 52 -9.86 -0.96 -12.14
C HIS A 52 -9.16 -0.71 -10.81
N TRP A 53 -9.79 -1.14 -9.73
CA TRP A 53 -9.25 -1.04 -8.37
C TRP A 53 -8.70 -2.39 -7.92
N VAL A 54 -7.45 -2.38 -7.49
CA VAL A 54 -6.79 -3.51 -6.84
C VAL A 54 -6.40 -3.08 -5.45
N LEU A 55 -6.61 -3.95 -4.46
CA LEU A 55 -6.26 -3.67 -3.07
C LEU A 55 -5.06 -4.53 -2.67
N LEU A 56 -3.98 -3.86 -2.28
CA LEU A 56 -2.80 -4.50 -1.75
C LEU A 56 -2.74 -4.32 -0.22
N ILE A 57 -2.66 -5.44 0.49
CA ILE A 57 -2.53 -5.48 1.96
C ILE A 57 -1.18 -6.06 2.33
N GLY A 58 -0.35 -5.27 3.01
CA GLY A 58 0.92 -5.69 3.57
C GLY A 58 0.80 -5.98 5.05
N LYS A 59 1.14 -7.18 5.50
CA LYS A 59 1.30 -7.50 6.91
C LYS A 59 2.74 -7.22 7.33
N LEU A 60 2.95 -6.09 8.00
CA LEU A 60 4.28 -5.56 8.31
C LEU A 60 5.18 -6.54 9.08
N ARG A 61 4.63 -7.20 10.10
CA ARG A 61 5.39 -8.14 10.94
C ARG A 61 5.68 -9.48 10.26
N GLU A 62 4.75 -9.94 9.42
CA GLU A 62 4.85 -11.22 8.72
C GLU A 62 5.65 -11.08 7.42
N LYS A 63 5.92 -9.84 6.96
CA LYS A 63 6.51 -9.54 5.64
C LYS A 63 5.76 -10.17 4.47
N VAL A 64 4.46 -10.39 4.66
CA VAL A 64 3.56 -11.01 3.66
C VAL A 64 2.71 -9.92 3.01
N TRP A 65 2.62 -9.98 1.69
CA TRP A 65 1.75 -9.13 0.89
C TRP A 65 0.62 -9.96 0.29
N LYS A 66 -0.60 -9.46 0.36
CA LYS A 66 -1.78 -10.09 -0.22
C LYS A 66 -2.49 -9.11 -1.15
N MET A 67 -2.69 -9.55 -2.39
CA MET A 67 -3.48 -8.85 -3.39
C MET A 67 -4.93 -9.30 -3.29
N TYR A 68 -5.84 -8.34 -3.39
CA TYR A 68 -7.27 -8.52 -3.52
C TYR A 68 -7.71 -7.84 -4.80
N ASP A 69 -8.27 -8.64 -5.69
CA ASP A 69 -8.68 -8.25 -7.02
C ASP A 69 -10.04 -8.89 -7.31
N SER A 70 -11.05 -8.08 -7.58
CA SER A 70 -12.39 -8.57 -7.89
C SER A 70 -12.51 -9.11 -9.32
N LEU A 71 -11.56 -8.79 -10.19
CA LEU A 71 -11.48 -9.25 -11.58
C LEU A 71 -10.04 -9.73 -11.87
N PRO A 72 -9.70 -10.97 -11.49
CA PRO A 72 -8.33 -11.47 -11.56
C PRO A 72 -7.70 -11.29 -12.94
N ASN A 73 -6.65 -10.47 -13.01
CA ASN A 73 -5.87 -10.24 -14.23
C ASN A 73 -4.35 -10.42 -13.94
N PRO A 74 -3.61 -11.17 -14.77
CA PRO A 74 -2.15 -11.27 -14.67
C PRO A 74 -1.40 -9.93 -14.59
N GLU A 75 -1.89 -8.89 -15.27
CA GLU A 75 -1.30 -7.56 -15.26
C GLU A 75 -1.45 -6.87 -13.89
N HIS A 76 -2.61 -7.04 -13.23
CA HIS A 76 -2.86 -6.55 -11.87
C HIS A 76 -1.87 -7.18 -10.86
N LYS A 77 -1.49 -8.44 -11.08
CA LYS A 77 -0.47 -9.12 -10.28
C LYS A 77 0.91 -8.50 -10.49
N ASN A 78 1.27 -8.20 -11.75
CA ASN A 78 2.58 -7.61 -12.08
C ASN A 78 2.75 -6.21 -11.48
N ILE A 79 1.72 -5.35 -11.53
CA ILE A 79 1.78 -4.02 -10.89
C ILE A 79 1.94 -4.14 -9.38
N CYS A 80 1.27 -5.10 -8.72
CA CYS A 80 1.44 -5.34 -7.29
C CYS A 80 2.87 -5.76 -6.92
N HIS A 81 3.53 -6.59 -7.73
CA HIS A 81 4.95 -6.93 -7.52
C HIS A 81 5.84 -5.69 -7.58
N THR A 82 5.62 -4.83 -8.58
CA THR A 82 6.35 -3.55 -8.71
C THR A 82 6.13 -2.65 -7.50
N VAL A 83 4.89 -2.63 -6.98
CA VAL A 83 4.52 -1.87 -5.79
C VAL A 83 5.28 -2.33 -4.56
N VAL A 84 5.29 -3.64 -4.30
CA VAL A 84 5.96 -4.25 -3.14
C VAL A 84 7.47 -4.00 -3.17
N SER A 85 8.11 -4.13 -4.33
CA SER A 85 9.54 -3.87 -4.48
C SER A 85 9.92 -2.43 -4.15
N ALA A 86 9.07 -1.46 -4.54
CA ALA A 86 9.29 -0.06 -4.21
C ALA A 86 9.12 0.26 -2.70
N ILE A 87 8.37 -0.56 -1.97
CA ILE A 87 8.12 -0.39 -0.53
C ILE A 87 9.19 -1.09 0.31
N HIS A 88 9.78 -2.18 -0.17
CA HIS A 88 10.89 -2.86 0.53
C HIS A 88 12.11 -1.94 0.77
N ILE A 89 12.25 -0.89 -0.02
CA ILE A 89 13.30 0.14 0.17
C ILE A 89 13.00 1.02 1.41
N LEU A 90 11.76 1.06 1.89
CA LEU A 90 11.31 1.85 3.04
C LEU A 90 11.38 1.09 4.38
N SER A 91 11.78 -0.18 4.38
CA SER A 91 11.93 -1.04 5.57
C SER A 91 13.39 -1.37 5.85
#